data_AF-P01406-F1
#
_entry.id   AF-P01406-F1
#
_cell.length_a   1.000
_cell.length_b   1.000
_cell.length_c   1.000
_cell.angle_alpha   90.00
_cell.angle_beta   90.00
_cell.angle_gamma   90.00
#
_symmetry.space_group_name_H-M   'P 1'
#
loop_
_entity.id
_entity.type
_entity.pdbx_description
1 polymer ?
#
loop_
_entity_poly.entity_id
_entity_poly.type
_entity_poly.pdbx_seq_one_letter_code
_entity_poly.pdbx_strand_id
1 'polypeptide(L)' 'MICYSHKTPQNSATITCEEKTCYKKFVTNVPGVILARGCGCPKKEIFRSIHCCRSDKCNE' A
#
# COMPACT_ATOMS: atom_id res chain seq x y z
N MET A 1 4.06 1.07 -13.52
CA MET A 1 3.00 1.68 -12.68
C MET A 1 3.65 2.25 -11.43
N ILE A 2 3.31 3.48 -11.05
CA ILE A 2 3.91 4.14 -9.89
C ILE A 2 3.07 3.83 -8.65
N CYS A 3 3.67 3.31 -7.59
CA CYS A 3 3.01 3.05 -6.32
C CYS A 3 3.70 3.84 -5.21
N TYR A 4 2.96 4.21 -4.17
CA TYR A 4 3.60 4.62 -2.92
C TYR A 4 4.27 3.41 -2.25
N SER A 5 5.41 3.64 -1.59
CA SER A 5 6.20 2.60 -0.90
C SER A 5 6.45 2.91 0.59
N HIS A 6 6.15 4.13 1.03
CA HIS A 6 6.34 4.55 2.41
C HIS A 6 5.28 3.98 3.37
N LYS A 7 5.65 3.90 4.65
CA LYS A 7 4.75 3.61 5.79
C LYS A 7 4.64 4.83 6.70
N THR A 8 3.63 4.91 7.56
CA THR A 8 3.55 5.98 8.57
C THR A 8 4.57 5.73 9.68
N PRO A 9 5.34 6.73 10.17
CA PRO A 9 5.31 8.17 9.87
C PRO A 9 6.36 8.63 8.84
N GLN A 10 6.84 7.75 7.95
CA GLN A 10 7.85 8.10 6.97
C GLN A 10 7.30 9.06 5.92
N ASN A 11 8.19 9.91 5.39
CA ASN A 11 7.88 10.80 4.28
C ASN A 11 7.40 10.01 3.05
N SER A 12 6.57 10.67 2.24
CA SER A 12 6.04 10.09 1.01
C SER A 12 7.16 9.67 0.07
N ALA A 13 7.24 8.38 -0.19
CA ALA A 13 8.12 7.78 -1.19
C ALA A 13 7.29 6.99 -2.19
N THR A 14 7.78 6.95 -3.43
CA THR A 14 7.18 6.19 -4.54
C THR A 14 8.19 5.22 -5.13
N ILE A 15 7.68 4.17 -5.77
CA ILE A 15 8.44 3.16 -6.49
C ILE A 15 7.77 2.88 -7.84
N THR A 16 8.59 2.62 -8.85
CA THR A 16 8.11 2.15 -10.15
C THR A 16 8.00 0.64 -10.12
N CYS A 17 6.78 0.13 -10.28
CA CYS A 17 6.44 -1.28 -10.31
C CYS A 17 6.28 -1.78 -11.75
N GLU A 18 6.82 -2.97 -12.03
CA GLU A 18 6.49 -3.74 -13.23
C GLU A 18 5.06 -4.29 -13.17
N GLU A 19 4.60 -4.63 -11.96
CA GLU A 19 3.24 -5.07 -11.69
C GLU A 19 2.21 -3.96 -11.97
N LYS A 20 1.02 -4.37 -12.46
CA LYS A 20 -0.10 -3.46 -12.75
C LYS A 20 -1.02 -3.23 -11.54
N THR A 21 -0.52 -3.47 -10.34
CA THR A 21 -1.26 -3.33 -9.08
C THR A 21 -0.37 -2.72 -8.01
N CYS A 22 -0.97 -1.86 -7.18
CA CYS A 22 -0.38 -1.41 -5.93
C CYS A 22 -1.18 -1.98 -4.76
N TYR A 23 -0.57 -2.04 -3.60
CA TYR A 23 -1.27 -2.29 -2.34
C TYR A 23 -0.94 -1.25 -1.27
N LYS A 24 -1.87 -1.06 -0.33
CA LYS A 24 -1.63 -0.48 0.98
C LYS A 24 -2.12 -1.41 2.07
N LYS A 25 -1.35 -1.48 3.14
CA LYS A 25 -1.60 -2.33 4.31
C LYS A 25 -1.74 -1.46 5.53
N PHE A 26 -2.85 -1.60 6.23
CA PHE A 26 -3.19 -0.73 7.35
C PHE A 26 -3.81 -1.53 8.49
N VAL A 27 -3.73 -0.97 9.70
CA VAL A 27 -4.38 -1.56 10.86
C VAL A 27 -5.87 -1.25 10.77
N THR A 28 -6.71 -2.29 10.69
CA THR A 28 -8.16 -2.14 10.48
C THR A 28 -8.82 -1.19 11.48
N ASN A 29 -8.34 -1.21 12.73
CA ASN A 29 -8.92 -0.46 13.84
C ASN A 29 -8.14 0.81 14.20
N VAL A 30 -7.08 1.17 13.46
CA VAL A 30 -6.29 2.37 13.72
C VAL A 30 -6.20 3.20 12.44
N PRO A 31 -7.15 4.13 12.21
CA PRO A 31 -7.15 4.99 11.05
C PRO A 31 -5.83 5.75 10.89
N GLY A 32 -5.37 5.92 9.66
CA GLY A 32 -4.13 6.64 9.34
C GLY A 32 -2.84 5.86 9.56
N VAL A 33 -2.87 4.71 10.24
CA VAL A 33 -1.68 3.86 10.41
C VAL A 33 -1.51 2.94 9.21
N ILE A 34 -0.62 3.36 8.30
CA ILE A 34 -0.19 2.56 7.17
C ILE A 34 1.09 1.82 7.54
N LEU A 35 1.01 0.49 7.53
CA LEU A 35 2.11 -0.41 7.90
C LEU A 35 3.07 -0.67 6.73
N ALA A 36 2.53 -0.73 5.51
CA ALA A 36 3.29 -0.97 4.30
C ALA A 36 2.50 -0.54 3.06
N ARG A 37 3.24 -0.23 2.01
CA ARG A 37 2.73 0.00 0.65
C ARG A 37 3.71 -0.59 -0.35
N GLY A 38 3.26 -0.89 -1.56
CA GLY A 38 4.18 -1.29 -2.62
C GLY A 38 3.49 -1.88 -3.84
N CYS A 39 4.30 -2.58 -4.62
CA CYS A 39 3.90 -3.29 -5.83
C CYS A 39 3.13 -4.57 -5.50
N GLY A 40 2.22 -4.93 -6.38
CA GLY A 40 1.46 -6.18 -6.30
C GLY A 40 0.21 -6.09 -5.44
N CYS A 41 -0.39 -7.25 -5.19
CA CYS A 41 -1.52 -7.40 -4.29
C CYS A 41 -1.32 -8.65 -3.41
N PRO A 42 -0.79 -8.48 -2.18
CA PRO A 42 -0.55 -9.60 -1.28
C PRO A 42 -1.87 -10.22 -0.81
N LYS A 43 -1.81 -11.49 -0.40
CA LYS A 43 -2.96 -12.20 0.17
C LYS A 43 -3.39 -11.56 1.48
N LYS A 44 -4.70 -11.62 1.77
CA LYS A 44 -5.29 -11.13 3.02
C LYS A 44 -4.57 -11.74 4.23
N GLU A 45 -4.22 -10.91 5.20
CA GLU A 45 -3.63 -11.33 6.46
C GLU A 45 -4.65 -11.23 7.61
N ILE A 46 -4.45 -12.05 8.64
CA ILE A 46 -5.25 -11.97 9.87
C ILE A 46 -4.87 -10.67 10.59
N PHE A 47 -5.88 -9.93 11.07
CA PHE A 47 -5.76 -8.64 11.80
C PHE A 47 -5.24 -7.43 11.01
N ARG A 48 -5.00 -7.57 9.69
CA ARG A 48 -4.52 -6.46 8.86
C ARG A 48 -5.38 -6.30 7.63
N SER A 49 -5.82 -5.08 7.38
CA SER A 49 -6.53 -4.74 6.15
C SER A 49 -5.54 -4.48 5.03
N ILE A 50 -5.84 -5.02 3.85
CA ILE A 50 -5.08 -4.82 2.62
C ILE A 50 -6.05 -4.27 1.59
N HIS A 51 -5.68 -3.14 0.99
CA HIS A 51 -6.39 -2.57 -0.14
C HIS A 51 -5.47 -2.62 -1.36
N CYS A 52 -5.99 -3.16 -2.46
CA CYS A 52 -5.28 -3.24 -3.73
C CYS A 52 -6.01 -2.43 -4.80
N CYS A 53 -5.24 -1.82 -5.71
CA CYS A 53 -5.76 -0.92 -6.73
C CYS A 53 -4.88 -0.94 -8.00
N ARG A 54 -5.40 -0.41 -9.12
CA ARG A 54 -4.84 -0.56 -10.48
C ARG A 54 -4.68 0.77 -11.23
N SER A 55 -4.08 1.77 -10.59
CA SER A 55 -3.70 3.04 -11.23
C SER A 55 -2.51 3.69 -10.52
N ASP A 56 -1.84 4.63 -11.17
CA ASP A 56 -0.68 5.30 -10.54
C ASP A 56 -1.07 5.98 -9.21
N LYS A 57 -0.26 5.75 -8.19
CA LYS A 57 -0.39 6.30 -6.83
C LYS A 57 -1.73 6.00 -6.16
N CYS A 58 -2.44 4.97 -6.61
CA CYS A 58 -3.77 4.63 -6.10
C CYS A 58 -3.77 4.11 -4.65
N ASN A 59 -2.61 3.71 -4.13
CA ASN A 59 -2.43 3.15 -2.79
C ASN A 59 -2.09 4.21 -1.73
N GLU A 60 -2.58 5.44 -1.92
CA GLU A 60 -2.49 6.52 -0.93
C GLU A 60 -3.14 6.14 0.40
#